data_AF-A0A7S4UPE7-F1
#
_entry.id   AF-A0A7S4UPE7-F1
#
_cell.length_a   1.000
_cell.length_b   1.000
_cell.length_c   1.000
_cell.angle_alpha   90.00
_cell.angle_beta   90.00
_cell.angle_gamma   90.00
#
_symmetry.space_group_name_H-M   'P 1'
#
loop_
_entity.id
_entity.type
_entity.pdbx_description
1 polymer ?
#
loop_
_entity_poly.entity_id
_entity_poly.type
_entity_poly.pdbx_seq_one_letter_code
_entity_poly.pdbx_strand_id
1 'polypeptide(L)'
;MGAGSSGLAGLAWGLRRELALWRAPVVRLSTGTVAGERQAGGTVHFGGVPFAEAPTGPRRWLRPAPPEPWAGRLDCSSRRPAEERRAWPVQAPGPWAPGAPPMSEDCLHLNVWAPASALAAAGGAAGRRRGRR
;
A
#
# COMPACT_ATOMS: atom_id res chain seq x y z
N MET A 1 6.86 27.70 32.32
CA MET A 1 7.98 27.22 31.46
C MET A 1 8.05 25.70 31.61
N GLY A 2 7.40 24.94 30.72
CA GLY A 2 7.38 23.48 30.75
C GLY A 2 8.19 22.93 29.58
N ALA A 3 9.28 22.22 29.86
CA ALA A 3 10.15 21.63 28.86
C ALA A 3 9.48 20.40 28.22
N GLY A 4 9.35 20.42 26.89
CA GLY A 4 8.78 19.33 26.09
C GLY A 4 9.77 18.17 25.94
N SER A 5 9.42 17.03 26.51
CA SER A 5 10.11 15.75 26.37
C SER A 5 9.60 14.97 25.15
N SER A 6 9.87 15.45 23.93
CA SER A 6 9.41 14.80 22.68
C SER A 6 10.51 14.18 21.81
N GLY A 7 11.78 14.19 22.24
CA GLY A 7 12.92 13.87 21.36
C GLY A 7 13.19 12.38 21.08
N LEU A 8 12.99 11.48 22.05
CA LEU A 8 13.48 10.09 21.92
C LEU A 8 12.40 9.09 21.45
N ALA A 9 11.13 9.34 21.75
CA ALA A 9 10.03 8.46 21.34
C ALA A 9 9.77 8.48 19.82
N GLY A 10 9.93 9.65 19.18
CA GLY A 10 9.74 9.81 17.73
C GLY A 10 10.79 9.06 16.90
N LEU A 11 12.06 9.09 17.33
CA LEU A 11 13.17 8.39 16.67
C LEU A 11 13.02 6.86 16.75
N ALA A 12 12.59 6.33 17.89
CA ALA A 12 12.33 4.90 18.04
C ALA A 12 11.14 4.40 17.22
N TRP A 13 10.10 5.22 17.00
CA TRP A 13 8.96 4.87 16.15
C TRP A 13 9.31 4.91 14.66
N GLY A 14 10.05 5.94 14.22
CA GLY A 14 10.55 6.04 12.84
C GLY A 14 11.41 4.83 12.44
N LEU A 15 12.39 4.48 13.29
CA LEU A 15 13.27 3.33 13.05
C LEU A 15 12.51 1.99 13.04
N ARG A 16 11.49 1.82 13.90
CA ARG A 16 10.68 0.59 13.96
C ARG A 16 9.76 0.42 12.75
N ARG A 17 9.19 1.51 12.21
CA ARG A 17 8.45 1.49 10.93
C ARG A 17 9.37 1.12 9.78
N GLU A 18 10.55 1.73 9.73
CA GLU A 18 11.53 1.49 8.68
C GLU A 18 12.02 0.03 8.69
N LEU A 19 12.44 -0.50 9.84
CA LEU A 19 12.88 -1.90 9.98
C LEU A 19 11.76 -2.92 9.67
N ALA A 20 10.51 -2.62 10.06
CA ALA A 20 9.36 -3.47 9.72
C ALA A 20 9.12 -3.49 8.20
N LEU A 21 9.36 -2.36 7.53
CA LEU A 21 9.33 -2.29 6.09
C LEU A 21 10.41 -3.21 5.50
N TRP A 22 11.68 -3.12 5.89
CA TRP A 22 12.74 -3.96 5.32
C TRP A 22 12.49 -5.49 5.41
N ARG A 23 11.68 -5.95 6.38
CA ARG A 23 11.30 -7.36 6.56
C ARG A 23 9.93 -7.76 5.97
N ALA A 24 9.19 -6.81 5.43
CA ALA A 24 7.87 -7.02 4.84
C ALA A 24 7.94 -7.89 3.56
N PRO A 25 6.91 -8.69 3.25
CA PRO A 25 6.77 -9.30 1.93
C PRO A 25 6.75 -8.22 0.84
N VAL A 26 7.58 -8.38 -0.19
CA VAL A 26 7.73 -7.42 -1.28
C VAL A 26 7.29 -8.03 -2.60
N VAL A 27 6.55 -7.27 -3.40
CA VAL A 27 6.17 -7.63 -4.77
C VAL A 27 6.53 -6.50 -5.71
N ARG A 28 7.16 -6.86 -6.83
CA ARG A 28 7.44 -5.93 -7.93
C ARG A 28 6.30 -5.97 -8.94
N LEU A 29 5.72 -4.82 -9.21
CA LEU A 29 4.73 -4.57 -10.24
C LEU A 29 5.39 -3.88 -11.44
N SER A 30 4.67 -3.74 -12.55
CA SER A 30 5.13 -2.94 -13.70
C SER A 30 5.23 -1.44 -13.37
N THR A 31 4.46 -0.97 -12.40
CA THR A 31 4.32 0.45 -12.00
C THR A 31 5.14 0.81 -10.76
N GLY A 32 5.76 -0.16 -10.09
CA GLY A 32 6.57 0.10 -8.90
C GLY A 32 6.67 -1.11 -8.00
N THR A 33 7.16 -0.90 -6.78
CA THR A 33 7.33 -1.97 -5.80
C THR A 33 6.42 -1.74 -4.60
N VAL A 34 5.74 -2.78 -4.13
CA VAL A 34 4.84 -2.71 -2.96
C VAL A 34 5.34 -3.60 -1.83
N ALA A 35 5.04 -3.18 -0.60
CA ALA A 35 5.33 -3.93 0.61
C ALA A 35 4.09 -4.24 1.40
N GLY A 36 3.79 -5.53 1.54
CA GLY A 36 2.61 -5.98 2.25
C GLY A 36 2.86 -6.23 3.74
N GLU A 37 1.89 -6.86 4.36
CA GLU A 37 1.92 -7.26 5.75
C GLU A 37 1.47 -8.71 5.87
N ARG A 38 2.26 -9.55 6.56
CA ARG A 38 1.84 -10.90 6.94
C ARG A 38 0.71 -10.81 7.96
N GLN A 39 -0.38 -11.51 7.70
CA GLN A 39 -1.54 -11.60 8.59
C GLN A 39 -1.51 -12.92 9.37
N ALA A 40 -2.24 -12.97 10.47
CA ALA A 40 -2.56 -14.24 11.11
C ALA A 40 -3.31 -15.15 10.12
N GLY A 41 -3.00 -16.45 10.10
CA GLY A 41 -3.60 -17.40 9.16
C GLY A 41 -2.84 -17.58 7.84
N GLY A 42 -1.61 -17.08 7.73
CA GLY A 42 -0.71 -17.44 6.61
C GLY A 42 -0.98 -16.71 5.30
N THR A 43 -1.73 -15.60 5.34
CA THR A 43 -1.91 -14.69 4.20
C THR A 43 -1.00 -13.47 4.30
N VAL A 44 -0.87 -12.77 3.19
CA VAL A 44 -0.21 -11.47 3.09
C VAL A 44 -1.19 -10.50 2.49
N HIS A 45 -1.35 -9.37 3.18
CA HIS A 45 -2.21 -8.27 2.79
C HIS A 45 -1.38 -7.14 2.16
N PHE A 46 -1.84 -6.62 1.03
CA PHE A 46 -1.34 -5.41 0.38
C PHE A 46 -2.50 -4.42 0.28
N GLY A 47 -2.54 -3.46 1.18
CA GLY A 47 -3.59 -2.45 1.26
C GLY A 47 -3.27 -1.20 0.44
N GLY A 48 -4.28 -0.69 -0.29
CA GLY A 48 -4.23 0.58 -0.99
C GLY A 48 -3.28 0.62 -2.18
N VAL A 49 -3.18 -0.48 -2.94
CA VAL A 49 -2.36 -0.54 -4.17
C VAL A 49 -3.06 0.26 -5.27
N PRO A 50 -2.43 1.29 -5.87
CA PRO A 50 -3.03 2.04 -6.98
C PRO A 50 -3.20 1.15 -8.21
N PHE A 51 -4.39 1.15 -8.80
CA PHE A 51 -4.65 0.42 -10.05
C PHE A 51 -4.99 1.32 -11.23
N ALA A 52 -5.25 2.61 -10.97
CA ALA A 52 -5.47 3.63 -11.97
C ALA A 52 -5.09 5.01 -11.41
N GLU A 53 -4.90 5.99 -12.28
CA GLU A 53 -4.78 7.40 -11.88
C GLU A 53 -6.06 7.93 -11.23
N ALA A 54 -5.90 8.88 -10.30
CA ALA A 54 -7.02 9.51 -9.61
C ALA A 54 -8.03 10.13 -10.61
N PRO A 55 -9.34 9.84 -10.48
CA PRO A 55 -10.38 10.37 -11.35
C PRO A 55 -10.82 11.79 -10.92
N THR A 56 -9.85 12.65 -10.62
CA THR A 56 -10.06 14.02 -10.11
C THR A 56 -9.65 15.07 -11.15
N GLY A 57 -10.08 16.32 -10.95
CA GLY A 57 -9.67 17.44 -11.80
C GLY A 57 -9.95 17.20 -13.29
N PRO A 58 -8.97 17.42 -14.20
CA PRO A 58 -9.14 17.18 -15.64
C PRO A 58 -9.49 15.74 -16.02
N ARG A 59 -9.22 14.78 -15.13
CA ARG A 59 -9.54 13.37 -15.33
C ARG A 59 -10.92 12.96 -14.84
N ARG A 60 -11.63 13.87 -14.18
CA ARG A 60 -12.98 13.63 -13.69
C ARG A 60 -13.89 13.30 -14.86
N TRP A 61 -14.67 12.23 -14.72
CA TRP A 61 -15.59 11.70 -15.74
C TRP A 61 -14.94 11.08 -16.99
N LEU A 62 -13.62 10.90 -16.98
CA LEU A 62 -12.93 10.14 -18.02
C LEU A 62 -12.79 8.66 -17.62
N ARG A 63 -12.47 7.82 -18.61
CA ARG A 63 -12.11 6.43 -18.33
C ARG A 63 -10.86 6.39 -17.44
N PRO A 64 -10.76 5.42 -16.51
CA PRO A 64 -9.53 5.18 -15.76
C PRO A 64 -8.36 4.94 -16.73
N ALA A 65 -7.20 5.53 -16.47
CA ALA A 65 -5.96 5.20 -17.19
C ALA A 65 -4.95 4.61 -16.19
N PRO A 66 -3.87 3.99 -16.70
CA PRO A 66 -2.86 3.33 -15.88
C PRO A 66 -2.35 4.25 -14.77
N PRO A 67 -2.02 3.72 -13.58
CA PRO A 67 -1.49 4.54 -12.50
C PRO A 67 -0.09 5.03 -12.85
N GLU A 68 0.23 6.24 -12.42
CA GLU A 68 1.59 6.78 -12.52
C GLU A 68 2.59 5.87 -11.78
N PRO A 69 3.72 5.51 -12.42
CA PRO A 69 4.75 4.73 -11.76
C PRO A 69 5.33 5.48 -10.55
N TRP A 70 5.64 4.77 -9.48
CA TRP A 70 6.29 5.35 -8.30
C TRP A 70 7.71 4.82 -8.09
N ALA A 71 8.56 5.70 -7.57
CA ALA A 71 9.90 5.33 -7.13
C ALA A 71 9.88 4.67 -5.74
N GLY A 72 10.88 3.84 -5.47
CA GLY A 72 11.03 3.17 -4.19
C GLY A 72 9.91 2.16 -3.91
N ARG A 73 9.64 1.95 -2.62
CA ARG A 73 8.70 0.95 -2.15
C ARG A 73 7.49 1.60 -1.50
N LEU A 74 6.31 1.37 -2.06
CA LEU A 74 5.06 1.78 -1.47
C LEU A 74 4.76 0.87 -0.27
N ASP A 75 4.68 1.44 0.93
CA ASP A 75 4.14 0.76 2.09
C ASP A 75 2.67 0.45 1.80
N CYS A 76 2.29 -0.82 1.83
CA CYS A 76 0.93 -1.34 1.67
C CYS A 76 0.48 -2.10 2.93
N SER A 77 1.06 -1.80 4.09
CA SER A 77 0.67 -2.41 5.37
C SER A 77 -0.59 -1.77 5.96
N SER A 78 -1.29 -2.52 6.81
CA SER A 78 -2.46 -2.03 7.54
C SER A 78 -2.08 -1.27 8.82
N ARG A 79 -0.78 -1.07 9.09
CA ARG A 79 -0.27 -0.33 10.26
C ARG A 79 -0.17 1.17 10.02
N ARG A 80 -0.46 1.63 8.80
CA ARG A 80 -0.52 3.06 8.50
C ARG A 80 -1.64 3.73 9.32
N PRO A 81 -1.41 4.91 9.90
CA PRO A 81 -2.47 5.75 10.45
C PRO A 81 -3.63 5.91 9.45
N ALA A 82 -4.86 6.03 9.93
CA ALA A 82 -6.05 6.04 9.07
C ALA A 82 -6.00 7.17 8.02
N GLU A 83 -5.43 8.31 8.40
CA GLU A 83 -5.15 9.48 7.57
C GLU A 83 -4.09 9.23 6.48
N GLU A 84 -3.18 8.28 6.69
CA GLU A 84 -2.17 7.87 5.70
C GLU A 84 -2.67 6.73 4.79
N ARG A 85 -3.84 6.16 5.09
CA ARG A 85 -4.45 5.10 4.26
C ARG A 85 -5.07 5.71 3.02
N ARG A 86 -5.14 4.91 1.95
CA ARG A 86 -5.82 5.31 0.72
C ARG A 86 -7.31 5.51 0.97
N ALA A 87 -7.86 6.50 0.30
CA ALA A 87 -9.19 7.00 0.59
C ALA A 87 -10.29 6.02 0.18
N TRP A 88 -11.39 6.06 0.92
CA TRP A 88 -12.59 5.33 0.60
C TRP A 88 -13.35 6.02 -0.56
N PRO A 89 -13.95 5.27 -1.50
CA PRO A 89 -14.73 5.86 -2.57
C PRO A 89 -15.94 6.63 -2.02
N VAL A 90 -16.13 7.87 -2.48
CA VAL A 90 -17.29 8.71 -2.10
C VAL A 90 -18.64 8.10 -2.49
N GLN A 91 -18.64 7.19 -3.46
CA GLN A 91 -19.84 6.51 -3.98
C GLN A 91 -20.15 5.20 -3.25
N ALA A 92 -19.18 4.65 -2.50
CA ALA A 92 -19.37 3.41 -1.78
C ALA A 92 -20.10 3.67 -0.46
N PRO A 93 -20.92 2.72 0.04
CA PRO A 93 -21.47 2.79 1.39
C PRO A 93 -20.32 3.09 2.37
N GLY A 94 -20.46 4.17 3.12
CA GLY A 94 -19.37 4.69 3.92
C GLY A 94 -19.01 3.73 5.06
N PRO A 95 -17.73 3.64 5.43
CA PRO A 95 -17.37 3.08 6.72
C PRO A 95 -17.76 4.14 7.75
N TRP A 96 -18.97 4.08 8.29
CA TRP A 96 -19.47 5.00 9.31
C TRP A 96 -18.86 4.74 10.71
N ALA A 97 -17.77 3.98 10.75
CA ALA A 97 -17.10 3.57 11.98
C ALA A 97 -15.96 4.55 12.34
N PRO A 98 -15.74 4.83 13.64
CA PRO A 98 -14.55 5.53 14.10
C PRO A 98 -13.26 4.86 13.58
N GLY A 99 -12.32 5.66 13.09
CA GLY A 99 -11.06 5.17 12.51
C GLY A 99 -11.15 4.73 11.04
N ALA A 100 -12.29 4.97 10.39
CA ALA A 100 -12.43 4.86 8.94
C ALA A 100 -11.40 5.70 8.19
N PRO A 101 -10.89 5.23 7.02
CA PRO A 101 -10.08 6.05 6.14
C PRO A 101 -10.90 7.25 5.63
N PRO A 102 -10.23 8.38 5.29
CA PRO A 102 -10.92 9.53 4.71
C PRO A 102 -11.61 9.15 3.39
N MET A 103 -12.73 9.80 3.07
CA MET A 103 -13.37 9.67 1.76
C MET A 103 -12.73 10.64 0.76
N SER A 104 -12.56 10.21 -0.49
CA SER A 104 -12.02 11.05 -1.58
C SER A 104 -12.45 10.51 -2.95
N GLU A 105 -12.46 11.36 -3.98
CA GLU A 105 -12.50 10.92 -5.37
C GLU A 105 -11.18 10.23 -5.80
N ASP A 106 -10.06 10.49 -5.11
CA ASP A 106 -8.80 9.73 -5.26
C ASP A 106 -8.87 8.37 -4.55
N CYS A 107 -9.72 7.49 -5.08
CA CYS A 107 -10.09 6.22 -4.45
C CYS A 107 -9.80 4.98 -5.32
N LEU A 108 -9.13 5.12 -6.47
CA LEU A 108 -8.83 3.99 -7.38
C LEU A 108 -7.66 3.14 -6.90
N HIS A 109 -7.86 2.53 -5.73
CA HIS A 109 -6.93 1.67 -5.04
C HIS A 109 -7.59 0.33 -4.69
N LEU A 110 -6.80 -0.73 -4.58
CA LEU A 110 -7.27 -2.07 -4.22
C LEU A 110 -6.54 -2.59 -2.98
N ASN A 111 -7.24 -3.47 -2.26
CA ASN A 111 -6.64 -4.29 -1.22
C ASN A 111 -6.52 -5.73 -1.76
N VAL A 112 -5.34 -6.33 -1.63
CA VAL A 112 -5.05 -7.67 -2.14
C VAL A 112 -4.64 -8.58 -0.98
N TRP A 113 -5.24 -9.76 -0.88
CA TRP A 113 -4.82 -10.81 0.03
C TRP A 113 -4.38 -12.02 -0.79
N ALA A 114 -3.20 -12.55 -0.46
CA ALA A 114 -2.69 -13.75 -1.10
C ALA A 114 -2.12 -14.70 -0.03
N PRO A 115 -2.16 -16.03 -0.23
CA PRO A 115 -1.46 -16.95 0.66
C PRO A 115 0.05 -16.69 0.59
N ALA A 116 0.75 -16.80 1.72
CA ALA A 116 2.19 -16.55 1.80
C ALA A 116 3.00 -17.48 0.87
N SER A 117 2.49 -18.66 0.55
CA SER A 117 3.09 -19.61 -0.40
C SER A 117 3.13 -19.08 -1.84
N ALA A 118 2.14 -18.27 -2.27
CA ALA A 118 2.12 -17.70 -3.61
C ALA A 118 3.28 -16.70 -3.83
N LEU A 119 3.71 -16.02 -2.78
CA LEU A 119 4.84 -15.09 -2.83
C LEU A 119 6.18 -15.81 -2.95
N ALA A 120 6.33 -16.96 -2.30
CA ALA A 120 7.54 -17.78 -2.44
C ALA A 120 7.70 -18.32 -3.87
N ALA A 121 6.61 -18.70 -4.52
CA ALA A 121 6.61 -19.15 -5.91
C ALA A 121 6.94 -18.01 -6.90
N ALA A 122 6.43 -16.79 -6.64
CA ALA A 122 6.69 -15.62 -7.49
C ALA A 122 8.17 -15.19 -7.47
N GLY A 123 8.86 -15.33 -6.33
CA GLY A 123 10.30 -15.05 -6.21
C GLY A 123 11.18 -15.96 -7.09
N GLY A 124 10.73 -17.18 -7.39
CA GLY A 124 11.44 -18.13 -8.26
C GLY A 124 11.22 -17.90 -9.76
N ALA A 125 10.16 -17.19 -10.15
CA ALA A 125 9.79 -17.00 -11.56
C ALA A 125 10.55 -15.84 -12.24
N ALA A 126 11.09 -14.89 -11.46
CA ALA A 126 11.83 -13.74 -11.98
C ALA A 126 13.14 -14.11 -12.73
N GLY A 127 13.61 -15.36 -12.61
CA GLY A 127 14.81 -15.87 -13.29
C GLY A 127 14.58 -16.57 -14.63
N ARG A 128 13.34 -16.83 -15.06
CA ARG A 128 13.06 -17.49 -16.35
C ARG A 128 12.56 -16.48 -17.37
N ARG A 129 13.47 -15.61 -17.85
CA ARG A 129 13.30 -15.02 -19.18
C ARG A 129 13.30 -16.18 -20.17
N ARG A 130 12.11 -16.61 -20.62
CA ARG A 130 12.00 -17.49 -21.78
C ARG A 130 12.64 -16.76 -22.95
N GLY A 131 13.83 -17.20 -23.35
CA GLY A 131 14.44 -16.79 -24.61
C GLY A 131 13.44 -17.06 -25.72
N ARG A 132 13.02 -15.98 -26.40
CA ARG A 132 12.30 -16.10 -27.67
C ARG A 132 13.32 -16.58 -28.71
N ARG A 133 13.04 -17.74 -29.31
CA ARG A 133 13.57 -18.12 -30.61
C ARG A 133 12.75 -17.43 -31.69
#